data_AF-A0A9P5YK33-F1
#
_entry.id   AF-A0A9P5YK33-F1
#
_cell.length_a   1.000
_cell.length_b   1.000
_cell.length_c   1.000
_cell.angle_alpha   90.00
_cell.angle_beta   90.00
_cell.angle_gamma   90.00
#
_symmetry.space_group_name_H-M   'P 1'
#
loop_
_entity.id
_entity.type
_entity.pdbx_description
1 polymer ?
#
loop_
_entity_poly.entity_id
_entity_poly.type
_entity_poly.pdbx_seq_one_letter_code
_entity_poly.pdbx_strand_id
1 'polypeptide(L)'
;MKALVQEMVGNFTARLKVFNIKVSELTAQILVITPEKWDVIMRKQTDTSYTNFVYLIIIDEIHFLHDELGPVLESIDVATFLRIDEKKGLFCFDTSYRPCGLQQQFIGITEKKAIKRYQVMNEVCHEKVLDQAGKNQMLVFIHSRKETTKTARFLCGMAIEKETITQFVKLDGAVREILTKEANSVKDSNLRDLALVCTTTLAWGVNLPAHTVIIKGTQIYNPEMGCWVELSLQDYDTFGEGIVITNHSELQYYLSLLNQQLPIELQFVSKLADNLNAEIVLDTLRNRDEAIQWLGYTYLYVRKLKSPVLYRVGTDYQEDDEGLIQKRADIAHSAVVLLEKCQLIKYEWSAGCFTSIGLGQIVSHYYVTHNSMMEKVELAKLLKQVPIPVKESIEEPAAKINSKLDGLVLVADMVFVQQSTGR
;
A
#
# COMPACT_ATOMS: atom_id res chain seq x y z
N MET A 1 -4.84 3.73 1.97
CA MET A 1 -5.44 3.44 3.30
C MET A 1 -6.67 4.32 3.57
N LYS A 2 -7.90 3.82 3.40
CA LYS A 2 -9.12 4.63 3.63
C LYS A 2 -9.47 4.84 5.12
N ALA A 3 -9.09 3.89 5.98
CA ALA A 3 -9.35 3.98 7.42
C ALA A 3 -8.60 5.14 8.09
N LEU A 4 -7.30 5.30 7.78
CA LEU A 4 -6.48 6.41 8.27
C LEU A 4 -7.06 7.77 7.87
N VAL A 5 -7.52 7.90 6.62
CA VAL A 5 -8.20 9.12 6.15
C VAL A 5 -9.39 9.46 7.03
N GLN A 6 -10.26 8.48 7.34
CA GLN A 6 -11.44 8.71 8.18
C GLN A 6 -11.07 9.09 9.61
N GLU A 7 -10.05 8.44 10.17
CA GLU A 7 -9.54 8.77 11.51
C GLU A 7 -8.99 10.20 11.55
N MET A 8 -8.16 10.58 10.57
CA MET A 8 -7.56 11.90 10.49
C MET A 8 -8.59 13.00 10.26
N VAL A 9 -9.64 12.74 9.47
CA VAL A 9 -10.79 13.65 9.36
C VAL A 9 -11.43 13.88 10.73
N GLY A 10 -11.66 12.82 11.51
CA GLY A 10 -12.22 12.92 12.86
C GLY A 10 -11.31 13.73 13.80
N ASN A 11 -10.02 13.40 13.82
CA ASN A 11 -9.02 14.04 14.67
C ASN A 11 -8.84 15.53 14.35
N PHE A 12 -8.69 15.89 13.07
CA PHE A 12 -8.57 17.29 12.67
C PHE A 12 -9.88 18.06 12.87
N THR A 13 -11.03 17.45 12.62
CA THR A 13 -12.33 18.09 12.90
C THR A 13 -12.45 18.46 14.37
N ALA A 14 -12.06 17.56 15.28
CA ALA A 14 -12.10 17.81 16.72
C ALA A 14 -11.15 18.94 17.13
N ARG A 15 -9.90 18.93 16.64
CA ARG A 15 -8.87 19.91 17.00
C ARG A 15 -9.13 21.30 16.40
N LEU A 16 -9.63 21.36 15.16
CA LEU A 16 -9.81 22.60 14.42
C LEU A 16 -11.20 23.22 14.56
N LYS A 17 -12.08 22.57 15.32
CA LYS A 17 -13.42 23.09 15.64
C LYS A 17 -13.39 24.50 16.22
N VAL A 18 -12.37 24.82 17.03
CA VAL A 18 -12.18 26.14 17.67
C VAL A 18 -12.01 27.25 16.61
N PHE A 19 -11.43 26.92 15.46
CA PHE A 19 -11.18 27.85 14.37
C PHE A 19 -12.31 27.88 13.33
N ASN A 20 -13.41 27.14 13.55
CA ASN A 20 -14.53 26.98 12.62
C ASN A 20 -14.10 26.50 11.21
N ILE A 21 -13.02 25.72 11.15
CA ILE A 21 -12.52 25.10 9.93
C ILE A 21 -13.26 23.78 9.72
N LYS A 22 -13.78 23.55 8.51
CA LYS A 22 -14.35 22.25 8.14
C LYS A 22 -13.24 21.36 7.60
N VAL A 23 -13.32 20.09 7.96
CA VAL A 23 -12.46 19.02 7.45
C VAL A 23 -13.36 17.94 6.88
N SER A 24 -13.07 17.49 5.66
CA SER A 24 -13.89 16.51 4.95
C SER A 24 -13.03 15.76 3.93
N GLU A 25 -13.53 14.61 3.48
CA GLU A 25 -12.89 13.84 2.41
C GLU A 25 -13.08 14.50 1.03
N LEU A 26 -14.13 15.30 0.79
CA LEU A 26 -14.43 15.79 -0.57
C LEU A 26 -14.95 17.23 -0.68
N THR A 27 -15.23 17.94 0.41
CA THR A 27 -15.84 19.28 0.36
C THR A 27 -15.55 20.08 1.64
N ALA A 28 -14.35 20.64 1.75
CA ALA A 28 -13.94 21.40 2.93
C ALA A 28 -12.71 22.28 2.67
N GLN A 29 -12.36 23.14 3.63
CA GLN A 29 -11.11 23.92 3.59
C GLN A 29 -9.88 23.03 3.75
N ILE A 30 -10.00 21.94 4.52
CA ILE A 30 -8.96 20.91 4.63
C ILE A 30 -9.53 19.62 4.04
N LEU A 31 -8.84 19.13 3.01
CA LEU A 31 -9.14 17.87 2.35
C LEU A 31 -8.16 16.80 2.85
N VAL A 32 -8.70 15.72 3.40
CA VAL A 32 -7.91 14.54 3.76
C VAL A 32 -8.37 13.41 2.84
N ILE A 33 -7.48 12.97 1.95
CA ILE A 33 -7.78 12.01 0.88
C ILE A 33 -6.58 11.12 0.59
N THR A 34 -6.80 10.00 -0.09
CA THR A 34 -5.70 9.14 -0.55
C THR A 34 -5.02 9.73 -1.80
N PRO A 35 -3.74 9.41 -2.04
CA PRO A 35 -3.00 9.91 -3.21
C PRO A 35 -3.68 9.61 -4.54
N GLU A 36 -4.24 8.41 -4.72
CA GLU A 36 -4.90 8.00 -5.96
C GLU A 36 -6.18 8.80 -6.20
N LYS A 37 -6.92 9.08 -5.14
CA LYS A 37 -8.14 9.88 -5.23
C LYS A 37 -7.82 11.33 -5.58
N TRP A 38 -6.75 11.89 -5.00
CA TRP A 38 -6.25 13.20 -5.36
C TRP A 38 -5.83 13.26 -6.83
N ASP A 39 -5.07 12.27 -7.29
CA ASP A 39 -4.61 12.19 -8.69
C ASP A 39 -5.80 12.13 -9.67
N VAL A 40 -6.82 11.30 -9.40
CA VAL A 40 -8.03 11.25 -10.22
C VAL A 40 -8.77 12.59 -10.27
N ILE A 41 -8.81 13.35 -9.17
CA ILE A 41 -9.41 14.69 -9.15
C ILE A 41 -8.58 15.65 -10.00
N MET A 42 -7.25 15.63 -9.84
CA MET A 42 -6.33 16.48 -10.61
C MET A 42 -6.38 16.21 -12.11
N ARG A 43 -6.58 14.94 -12.51
CA ARG A 43 -6.71 14.52 -13.92
C ARG A 43 -8.00 14.99 -14.59
N LYS A 44 -9.05 15.32 -13.82
CA LYS A 44 -10.34 15.77 -14.35
C LYS A 44 -10.38 17.31 -14.38
N GLN A 45 -10.11 17.88 -15.56
CA GLN A 45 -10.04 19.35 -15.77
C GLN A 45 -11.31 20.13 -15.38
N THR A 46 -12.45 19.47 -15.20
CA THR A 46 -13.73 20.11 -14.86
C THR A 46 -13.76 20.75 -13.47
N ASP A 47 -12.90 20.31 -12.53
CA ASP A 47 -12.87 20.77 -11.13
C ASP A 47 -11.67 21.68 -10.80
N THR A 48 -11.11 22.36 -11.80
CA THR A 48 -9.99 23.33 -11.66
C THR A 48 -10.27 24.53 -10.75
N SER A 49 -11.52 24.72 -10.31
CA SER A 49 -11.89 25.75 -9.35
C SER A 49 -11.26 25.52 -7.97
N TYR A 50 -11.02 24.28 -7.54
CA TYR A 50 -10.49 23.98 -6.20
C TYR A 50 -8.97 23.96 -6.14
N THR A 51 -8.30 23.57 -7.23
CA THR A 51 -6.84 23.41 -7.27
C THR A 51 -6.10 24.74 -7.15
N ASN A 52 -6.67 25.81 -7.70
CA ASN A 52 -6.12 27.17 -7.60
C ASN A 52 -6.11 27.72 -6.17
N PHE A 53 -6.87 27.13 -5.24
CA PHE A 53 -6.91 27.54 -3.82
C PHE A 53 -6.08 26.64 -2.91
N VAL A 54 -5.30 25.71 -3.46
CA VAL A 54 -4.42 24.84 -2.67
C VAL A 54 -3.13 25.59 -2.35
N TYR A 55 -2.97 26.00 -1.09
CA TYR A 55 -1.76 26.66 -0.60
C TYR A 55 -0.78 25.71 0.10
N LEU A 56 -1.25 24.55 0.57
CA LEU A 56 -0.47 23.61 1.34
C LEU A 56 -0.89 22.18 0.98
N ILE A 57 0.11 21.34 0.69
CA ILE A 57 -0.04 19.90 0.53
C ILE A 57 0.80 19.24 1.60
N ILE A 58 0.18 18.38 2.41
CA ILE A 58 0.87 17.51 3.36
C ILE A 58 0.78 16.11 2.79
N ILE A 59 1.93 15.49 2.54
CA ILE A 59 2.02 14.10 2.14
C ILE A 59 2.42 13.29 3.36
N ASP A 60 1.43 12.65 3.95
CA ASP A 60 1.66 11.71 5.05
C ASP A 60 2.25 10.41 4.48
N GLU A 61 3.14 9.78 5.25
CA GLU A 61 3.82 8.55 4.87
C GLU A 61 4.45 8.55 3.47
N ILE A 62 5.25 9.59 3.16
CA ILE A 62 5.94 9.72 1.85
C ILE A 62 6.81 8.51 1.47
N HIS A 63 7.19 7.68 2.45
CA HIS A 63 7.88 6.42 2.23
C HIS A 63 7.09 5.40 1.38
N PHE A 64 5.78 5.60 1.21
CA PHE A 64 4.92 4.87 0.27
C PHE A 64 5.23 5.10 -1.22
N LEU A 65 6.17 6.00 -1.57
CA LEU A 65 6.77 6.00 -2.92
C LEU A 65 7.34 4.62 -3.33
N HIS A 66 7.48 3.69 -2.37
CA HIS A 66 8.09 2.37 -2.50
C HIS A 66 7.17 1.18 -2.12
N ASP A 67 5.85 1.36 -2.09
CA ASP A 67 4.83 0.50 -1.43
C ASP A 67 4.71 -0.98 -1.88
N GLU A 68 5.72 -1.61 -2.50
CA GLU A 68 5.73 -3.08 -2.49
C GLU A 68 6.97 -3.72 -1.88
N LEU A 69 8.14 -3.05 -1.78
CA LEU A 69 9.26 -3.63 -1.06
C LEU A 69 10.20 -2.49 -0.59
N GLY A 70 10.52 -2.48 0.71
CA GLY A 70 11.80 -1.96 1.21
C GLY A 70 11.81 -0.53 1.77
N PRO A 71 12.55 -0.28 2.87
CA PRO A 71 12.79 1.04 3.42
C PRO A 71 14.24 1.42 3.14
N VAL A 72 14.45 2.33 2.21
CA VAL A 72 15.36 3.47 2.33
C VAL A 72 14.97 4.41 1.20
N LEU A 73 14.04 5.32 1.50
CA LEU A 73 14.19 6.64 0.91
C LEU A 73 15.42 7.25 1.55
N GLU A 74 16.48 7.49 0.78
CA GLU A 74 17.48 8.44 1.24
C GLU A 74 16.71 9.74 1.45
N SER A 75 16.55 10.18 2.70
CA SER A 75 15.71 11.34 3.01
C SER A 75 16.15 12.60 2.23
N ILE A 76 17.42 12.63 1.83
CA ILE A 76 18.03 13.62 0.94
C ILE A 76 17.45 13.57 -0.48
N ASP A 77 17.14 12.39 -1.01
CA ASP A 77 16.57 12.22 -2.36
C ASP A 77 15.12 12.70 -2.38
N VAL A 78 14.39 12.38 -1.32
CA VAL A 78 13.03 12.87 -1.11
C VAL A 78 13.03 14.38 -0.96
N ALA A 79 13.96 14.93 -0.17
CA ALA A 79 14.12 16.36 -0.03
C ALA A 79 14.42 17.02 -1.38
N THR A 80 15.32 16.45 -2.18
CA THR A 80 15.63 16.94 -3.53
C THR A 80 14.40 16.90 -4.44
N PHE A 81 13.64 15.80 -4.42
CA PHE A 81 12.40 15.64 -5.19
C PHE A 81 11.31 16.65 -4.78
N LEU A 82 11.13 16.87 -3.48
CA LEU A 82 10.19 17.84 -2.93
C LEU A 82 10.73 19.28 -2.94
N ARG A 83 11.95 19.50 -3.44
CA ARG A 83 12.65 20.79 -3.49
C ARG A 83 12.82 21.45 -2.11
N ILE A 84 13.07 20.62 -1.11
CA ILE A 84 13.35 21.03 0.27
C ILE A 84 14.82 21.42 0.39
N ASP A 85 15.10 22.57 0.99
CA ASP A 85 16.46 22.97 1.35
C ASP A 85 16.98 22.07 2.48
N GLU A 86 18.02 21.29 2.19
CA GLU A 86 18.64 20.33 3.12
C GLU A 86 19.04 20.96 4.46
N LYS A 87 19.40 22.25 4.47
CA LYS A 87 19.88 22.93 5.70
C LYS A 87 18.76 23.48 6.57
N LYS A 88 17.56 23.67 6.01
CA LYS A 88 16.46 24.37 6.69
C LYS A 88 15.21 23.53 6.88
N GLY A 89 14.94 22.61 5.95
CA GLY A 89 13.68 21.89 5.89
C GLY A 89 13.82 20.37 5.99
N LEU A 90 15.02 19.81 5.91
CA LEU A 90 15.25 18.38 6.08
C LEU A 90 15.55 18.06 7.54
N PHE A 91 14.71 17.22 8.15
CA PHE A 91 14.90 16.72 9.50
C PHE A 91 14.88 15.19 9.46
N CYS A 92 16.04 14.57 9.74
CA CYS A 92 16.18 13.13 9.82
C CYS A 92 16.33 12.73 11.29
N PHE A 93 15.32 12.05 11.82
CA PHE A 93 15.31 11.53 13.17
C PHE A 93 15.57 10.03 13.10
N ASP A 94 16.63 9.56 13.78
CA ASP A 94 16.88 8.13 13.92
C ASP A 94 15.93 7.49 14.95
N THR A 95 16.03 6.18 15.13
CA THR A 95 15.19 5.42 16.07
C THR A 95 15.31 5.90 17.52
N SER A 96 16.36 6.66 17.88
CA SER A 96 16.53 7.19 19.23
C SER A 96 15.55 8.31 19.58
N TYR A 97 15.01 9.02 18.57
CA TYR A 97 14.02 10.08 18.75
C TYR A 97 12.60 9.55 18.91
N ARG A 98 12.39 8.24 18.79
CA ARG A 98 11.09 7.64 19.03
C ARG A 98 10.65 7.98 20.45
N PRO A 99 9.46 8.59 20.67
CA PRO A 99 9.03 9.02 22.00
C PRO A 99 9.02 7.90 23.03
N CYS A 100 8.83 6.66 22.55
CA CYS A 100 8.88 5.43 23.32
C CYS A 100 9.81 4.43 22.62
N GLY A 101 10.90 4.02 23.27
CA GLY A 101 11.78 2.98 22.74
C GLY A 101 11.01 1.66 22.49
N LEU A 102 11.28 1.03 21.36
CA LEU A 102 10.66 -0.24 20.97
C LEU A 102 11.69 -1.36 21.10
N GLN A 103 11.45 -2.30 22.02
CA GLN A 103 12.19 -3.55 22.02
C GLN A 103 11.64 -4.46 20.91
N GLN A 104 12.51 -5.03 20.10
CA GLN A 104 12.11 -5.84 18.94
C GLN A 104 12.58 -7.28 19.10
N GLN A 105 11.72 -8.23 18.74
CA GLN A 105 12.05 -9.64 18.70
C GLN A 105 11.57 -10.26 17.37
N PHE A 106 12.48 -10.91 16.65
CA PHE A 106 12.16 -11.63 15.42
C PHE A 106 12.25 -13.13 15.66
N ILE A 107 11.19 -13.85 15.31
CA ILE A 107 11.11 -15.30 15.47
C ILE A 107 10.94 -15.93 14.10
N GLY A 108 12.00 -16.56 13.61
CA GLY A 108 12.03 -17.25 12.32
C GLY A 108 11.73 -18.73 12.47
N ILE A 109 10.59 -19.19 11.93
CA ILE A 109 10.21 -20.61 11.97
C ILE A 109 11.01 -21.38 10.91
N THR A 110 11.72 -22.42 11.34
CA THR A 110 12.59 -23.25 10.48
C THR A 110 11.87 -24.42 9.81
N GLU A 111 10.65 -24.75 10.27
CA GLU A 111 9.87 -25.87 9.74
C GLU A 111 9.40 -25.61 8.30
N LYS A 112 9.63 -26.59 7.42
CA LYS A 112 9.34 -26.48 5.98
C LYS A 112 7.93 -26.92 5.63
N LYS A 113 7.37 -27.91 6.34
CA LYS A 113 6.03 -28.45 6.05
C LYS A 113 4.96 -27.46 6.49
N ALA A 114 4.11 -27.01 5.57
CA ALA A 114 3.12 -25.95 5.81
C ALA A 114 2.22 -26.19 7.04
N ILE A 115 1.69 -27.41 7.20
CA ILE A 115 0.81 -27.75 8.32
C ILE A 115 1.55 -27.67 9.66
N LYS A 116 2.74 -28.25 9.74
CA LYS A 116 3.56 -28.21 10.96
C LYS A 116 4.05 -26.80 11.26
N ARG A 117 4.46 -26.06 10.24
CA ARG A 117 4.85 -24.64 10.37
C ARG A 117 3.72 -23.81 10.97
N TYR A 118 2.49 -24.01 10.51
CA TYR A 118 1.32 -23.34 11.08
C TYR A 118 1.08 -23.70 12.55
N GLN A 119 1.24 -24.98 12.92
CA GLN A 119 1.13 -25.43 14.32
C GLN A 119 2.19 -24.78 15.21
N VAL A 120 3.47 -24.87 14.81
CA VAL A 120 4.60 -24.24 15.51
C VAL A 120 4.39 -22.73 15.65
N MET A 121 3.86 -22.06 14.62
CA MET A 121 3.56 -20.64 14.68
C MET A 121 2.51 -20.30 15.75
N ASN A 122 1.48 -21.12 15.91
CA ASN A 122 0.49 -20.93 16.95
C ASN A 122 1.06 -21.22 18.35
N GLU A 123 1.92 -22.23 18.48
CA GLU A 123 2.60 -22.58 19.73
C GLU A 123 3.51 -21.44 20.21
N VAL A 124 4.36 -20.93 19.32
CA VAL A 124 5.23 -19.77 19.58
C VAL A 124 4.40 -18.53 19.93
N CYS A 125 3.32 -18.27 19.18
CA CYS A 125 2.43 -17.15 19.45
C CYS A 125 1.84 -17.23 20.86
N HIS A 126 1.41 -18.41 21.31
CA HIS A 126 0.89 -18.59 22.66
C HIS A 126 1.97 -18.41 23.73
N GLU A 127 3.18 -18.91 23.51
CA GLU A 127 4.29 -18.71 24.45
C GLU A 127 4.54 -17.21 24.69
N LYS A 128 4.59 -16.43 23.61
CA LYS A 128 4.77 -14.96 23.69
C LYS A 128 3.59 -14.22 24.30
N VAL A 129 2.39 -14.69 24.03
CA VAL A 129 1.16 -14.20 24.68
C VAL A 129 1.20 -14.50 26.19
N LEU A 130 1.68 -15.67 26.59
CA LEU A 130 1.80 -16.07 28.00
C LEU A 130 2.87 -15.26 28.74
N ASP A 131 4.02 -14.99 28.11
CA ASP A 131 5.11 -14.18 28.71
C ASP A 131 4.63 -12.81 29.21
N GLN A 132 3.67 -12.21 28.49
CA GLN A 132 3.10 -10.89 28.76
C GLN A 132 1.76 -10.94 29.51
N ALA A 133 1.16 -12.13 29.65
CA ALA A 133 -0.13 -12.31 30.32
C ALA A 133 -0.08 -11.79 31.76
N GLY A 134 -1.06 -10.96 32.13
CA GLY A 134 -1.18 -10.37 33.47
C GLY A 134 -0.20 -9.21 33.76
N LYS A 135 0.83 -9.01 32.92
CA LYS A 135 1.78 -7.90 33.05
C LYS A 135 1.34 -6.70 32.21
N ASN A 136 1.12 -6.93 30.92
CA ASN A 136 1.01 -5.91 29.90
C ASN A 136 -0.16 -6.18 28.96
N GLN A 137 -0.78 -5.13 28.43
CA GLN A 137 -1.79 -5.27 27.36
C GLN A 137 -1.09 -5.69 26.06
N MET A 138 -1.70 -6.63 25.34
CA MET A 138 -1.13 -7.20 24.12
C MET A 138 -2.11 -7.12 22.95
N LEU A 139 -1.55 -6.98 21.75
CA LEU A 139 -2.28 -6.94 20.50
C LEU A 139 -1.68 -7.95 19.53
N VAL A 140 -2.46 -8.96 19.16
CA VAL A 140 -2.04 -9.97 18.18
C VAL A 140 -2.61 -9.62 16.81
N PHE A 141 -1.73 -9.33 15.84
CA PHE A 141 -2.05 -9.05 14.45
C PHE A 141 -2.02 -10.31 13.60
N ILE A 142 -3.09 -10.47 12.82
CA ILE A 142 -3.31 -11.58 11.91
C ILE A 142 -3.83 -11.05 10.57
N HIS A 143 -3.46 -11.72 9.48
CA HIS A 143 -3.76 -11.31 8.12
C HIS A 143 -5.23 -11.52 7.68
N SER A 144 -6.02 -12.31 8.40
CA SER A 144 -7.39 -12.66 8.01
C SER A 144 -8.39 -12.62 9.17
N ARG A 145 -9.59 -12.09 8.91
CA ARG A 145 -10.73 -12.13 9.85
C ARG A 145 -11.09 -13.56 10.27
N LYS A 146 -11.10 -14.50 9.32
CA LYS A 146 -11.39 -15.92 9.62
C LYS A 146 -10.31 -16.53 10.52
N GLU A 147 -9.06 -16.14 10.31
CA GLU A 147 -7.95 -16.63 11.12
C GLU A 147 -7.89 -15.98 12.50
N THR A 148 -8.37 -14.73 12.63
CA THR A 148 -8.50 -14.04 13.92
C THR A 148 -9.33 -14.88 14.88
N THR A 149 -10.50 -15.35 14.44
CA THR A 149 -11.36 -16.21 15.26
C THR A 149 -10.70 -17.56 15.58
N LYS A 150 -10.02 -18.17 14.59
CA LYS A 150 -9.35 -19.46 14.79
C LYS A 150 -8.18 -19.38 15.77
N THR A 151 -7.35 -18.36 15.64
CA THR A 151 -6.17 -18.15 16.49
C THR A 151 -6.59 -17.84 17.91
N ALA A 152 -7.57 -16.95 18.10
CA ALA A 152 -8.09 -16.67 19.43
C ALA A 152 -8.67 -17.92 20.11
N ARG A 153 -9.46 -18.72 19.39
CA ARG A 153 -9.97 -20.01 19.92
C ARG A 153 -8.84 -20.98 20.26
N PHE A 154 -7.80 -21.04 19.43
CA PHE A 154 -6.63 -21.87 19.70
C PHE A 154 -5.88 -21.40 20.95
N LEU A 155 -5.64 -20.09 21.08
CA LEU A 155 -5.00 -19.50 22.25
C LEU A 155 -5.81 -19.78 23.53
N CYS A 156 -7.13 -19.58 23.50
CA CYS A 156 -8.01 -19.89 24.63
C CYS A 156 -8.01 -21.39 24.95
N GLY A 157 -8.12 -22.26 23.95
CA GLY A 157 -8.11 -23.71 24.13
C GLY A 157 -6.81 -24.19 24.77
N MET A 158 -5.67 -23.67 24.31
CA MET A 158 -4.37 -24.05 24.85
C MET A 158 -4.11 -23.45 26.24
N ALA A 159 -4.65 -22.27 26.54
CA ALA A 159 -4.59 -21.70 27.89
C ALA A 159 -5.42 -22.51 28.90
N ILE A 160 -6.55 -23.09 28.47
CA ILE A 160 -7.36 -24.01 29.28
C ILE A 160 -6.62 -25.33 29.49
N GLU A 161 -6.08 -25.92 28.42
CA GLU A 161 -5.33 -27.18 28.47
C GLU A 161 -4.09 -27.09 29.39
N LYS A 162 -3.41 -25.94 29.37
CA LYS A 162 -2.23 -25.68 30.21
C LYS A 162 -2.56 -25.06 31.57
N GLU A 163 -3.83 -24.93 31.93
CA GLU A 163 -4.30 -24.32 33.19
C GLU A 163 -3.77 -22.89 33.45
N THR A 164 -3.42 -22.15 32.39
CA THR A 164 -2.83 -20.79 32.48
C THR A 164 -3.86 -19.67 32.35
N ILE A 165 -5.14 -20.01 32.17
CA ILE A 165 -6.24 -19.06 31.95
C ILE A 165 -6.35 -17.97 33.05
N THR A 166 -5.97 -18.30 34.28
CA THR A 166 -5.99 -17.40 35.44
C THR A 166 -4.98 -16.26 35.35
N GLN A 167 -3.94 -16.40 34.52
CA GLN A 167 -2.93 -15.35 34.31
C GLN A 167 -3.44 -14.24 33.36
N PHE A 168 -4.38 -14.56 32.48
CA PHE A 168 -4.94 -13.62 31.51
C PHE A 168 -5.99 -12.68 32.11
N VAL A 169 -6.75 -13.18 33.09
CA VAL A 169 -7.84 -12.43 33.73
C VAL A 169 -7.41 -12.08 35.15
N LYS A 170 -6.97 -10.83 35.37
CA LYS A 170 -6.89 -10.30 36.74
C LYS A 170 -8.30 -10.38 37.34
N LEU A 171 -8.41 -10.97 38.53
CA LEU A 171 -9.66 -11.21 39.27
C LEU A 171 -10.30 -9.92 39.82
N ASP A 172 -10.27 -8.81 39.08
CA ASP A 172 -10.94 -7.59 39.47
C ASP A 172 -12.35 -7.55 38.86
N GLY A 173 -13.38 -7.56 39.72
CA GLY A 173 -14.78 -7.66 39.32
C GLY A 173 -15.23 -6.56 38.36
N ALA A 174 -14.66 -5.36 38.48
CA ALA A 174 -14.97 -4.21 37.63
C ALA A 174 -14.51 -4.40 36.18
N VAL A 175 -13.32 -4.99 35.95
CA VAL A 175 -12.78 -5.22 34.60
C VAL A 175 -13.58 -6.30 33.89
N ARG A 176 -14.01 -7.34 34.62
CA ARG A 176 -14.87 -8.41 34.08
C ARG A 176 -16.24 -7.88 33.65
N GLU A 177 -16.85 -6.98 34.40
CA GLU A 177 -18.12 -6.35 34.01
C GLU A 177 -17.97 -5.46 32.77
N ILE A 178 -16.90 -4.67 32.67
CA ILE A 178 -16.62 -3.84 31.49
C ILE A 178 -16.39 -4.72 30.26
N LEU A 179 -15.58 -5.76 30.36
CA LEU A 179 -15.34 -6.72 29.27
C LEU A 179 -16.63 -7.44 28.87
N THR A 180 -17.51 -7.77 29.83
CA THR A 180 -18.81 -8.38 29.53
C THR A 180 -19.74 -7.39 28.82
N LYS A 181 -19.72 -6.11 29.22
CA LYS A 181 -20.52 -5.05 28.60
C LYS A 181 -20.08 -4.74 27.17
N GLU A 182 -18.76 -4.67 26.93
CA GLU A 182 -18.18 -4.47 25.60
C GLU A 182 -18.34 -5.72 24.72
N ALA A 183 -18.15 -6.93 25.25
CA ALA A 183 -18.47 -8.16 24.52
C ALA A 183 -19.94 -8.19 24.10
N ASN A 184 -20.86 -7.74 24.96
CA ASN A 184 -22.28 -7.66 24.63
C ASN A 184 -22.61 -6.62 23.56
N SER A 185 -21.79 -5.57 23.41
CA SER A 185 -21.88 -4.56 22.33
C SER A 185 -21.49 -5.13 20.96
N VAL A 186 -20.65 -6.18 20.93
CA VAL A 186 -20.24 -6.83 19.69
C VAL A 186 -21.37 -7.70 19.13
N LYS A 187 -21.85 -7.34 17.93
CA LYS A 187 -22.99 -7.99 17.24
C LYS A 187 -22.71 -9.42 16.78
N ASP A 188 -21.44 -9.81 16.66
CA ASP A 188 -21.05 -11.13 16.14
C ASP A 188 -20.73 -12.07 17.30
N SER A 189 -21.50 -13.17 17.42
CA SER A 189 -21.37 -14.17 18.49
C SER A 189 -19.96 -14.76 18.57
N ASN A 190 -19.28 -14.88 17.43
CA ASN A 190 -17.92 -15.41 17.36
C ASN A 190 -16.84 -14.46 17.90
N LEU A 191 -17.14 -13.16 18.02
CA LEU A 191 -16.23 -12.13 18.51
C LEU A 191 -16.41 -11.82 20.02
N ARG A 192 -17.48 -12.34 20.64
CA ARG A 192 -17.78 -12.16 22.08
C ARG A 192 -16.71 -12.73 23.02
N ASP A 193 -16.05 -13.81 22.61
CA ASP A 193 -14.98 -14.47 23.38
C ASP A 193 -13.57 -13.94 23.04
N LEU A 194 -13.47 -12.90 22.21
CA LEU A 194 -12.29 -12.60 21.37
C LEU A 194 -11.57 -11.29 21.72
N ALA A 195 -11.70 -10.78 22.94
CA ALA A 195 -11.33 -9.41 23.31
C ALA A 195 -9.82 -9.03 23.18
N LEU A 196 -8.97 -9.90 22.62
CA LEU A 196 -7.50 -9.73 22.57
C LEU A 196 -6.85 -9.98 21.19
N VAL A 197 -7.60 -10.38 20.15
CA VAL A 197 -7.01 -10.74 18.84
C VAL A 197 -7.58 -9.85 17.73
N CYS A 198 -6.71 -9.14 17.02
CA CYS A 198 -7.09 -8.07 16.09
C CYS A 198 -6.58 -8.31 14.67
N THR A 199 -7.35 -7.85 13.67
CA THR A 199 -6.91 -7.83 12.28
C THR A 199 -6.07 -6.59 11.98
N THR A 200 -5.26 -6.64 10.92
CA THR A 200 -4.46 -5.50 10.42
C THR A 200 -5.25 -4.21 10.24
N THR A 201 -6.54 -4.29 9.90
CA THR A 201 -7.43 -3.11 9.77
C THR A 201 -7.65 -2.33 11.07
N LEU A 202 -7.45 -2.96 12.24
CA LEU A 202 -7.64 -2.29 13.53
C LEU A 202 -6.48 -1.32 13.83
N ALA A 203 -5.26 -1.63 13.36
CA ALA A 203 -4.09 -0.74 13.51
C ALA A 203 -4.31 0.65 12.87
N TRP A 204 -5.10 0.69 11.80
CA TRP A 204 -5.24 1.86 10.91
C TRP A 204 -6.49 2.71 11.15
N GLY A 205 -7.44 2.23 11.95
CA GLY A 205 -8.74 2.90 12.12
C GLY A 205 -9.14 3.14 13.56
N VAL A 206 -8.36 2.61 14.52
CA VAL A 206 -8.56 2.83 15.95
C VAL A 206 -7.18 2.92 16.59
N ASN A 207 -6.84 4.10 17.09
CA ASN A 207 -5.65 4.31 17.92
C ASN A 207 -5.80 3.61 19.28
N LEU A 208 -5.62 2.29 19.29
CA LEU A 208 -5.61 1.46 20.50
C LEU A 208 -4.17 1.07 20.84
N PRO A 209 -3.49 1.82 21.73
CA PRO A 209 -2.15 1.47 22.14
C PRO A 209 -2.10 0.20 22.98
N ALA A 210 -1.16 -0.69 22.63
CA ALA A 210 -0.88 -1.90 23.37
C ALA A 210 0.61 -1.97 23.70
N HIS A 211 0.94 -2.50 24.87
CA HIS A 211 2.33 -2.60 25.28
C HIS A 211 3.10 -3.58 24.39
N THR A 212 2.52 -4.75 24.14
CA THR A 212 3.15 -5.77 23.29
C THR A 212 2.35 -5.98 22.02
N VAL A 213 3.01 -5.91 20.87
CA VAL A 213 2.40 -6.17 19.57
C VAL A 213 3.03 -7.42 18.98
N ILE A 214 2.22 -8.41 18.64
CA ILE A 214 2.66 -9.68 18.05
C ILE A 214 2.11 -9.79 16.65
N ILE A 215 2.98 -9.87 15.65
CA ILE A 215 2.60 -10.14 14.25
C ILE A 215 2.75 -11.64 14.01
N LYS A 216 1.60 -12.32 13.93
CA LYS A 216 1.55 -13.77 13.73
C LYS A 216 1.44 -14.08 12.24
N GLY A 217 2.57 -14.37 11.62
CA GLY A 217 2.65 -14.66 10.20
C GLY A 217 2.63 -13.38 9.38
N THR A 218 3.55 -13.30 8.44
CA THR A 218 3.78 -12.09 7.66
C THR A 218 3.27 -12.19 6.21
N GLN A 219 2.59 -13.28 5.87
CA GLN A 219 2.10 -13.51 4.51
C GLN A 219 0.68 -12.97 4.35
N ILE A 220 0.50 -12.14 3.33
CA ILE A 220 -0.78 -11.53 2.97
C ILE A 220 -1.07 -11.87 1.51
N TYR A 221 -2.33 -12.14 1.19
CA TYR A 221 -2.73 -12.36 -0.19
C TYR A 221 -2.95 -11.02 -0.89
N ASN A 222 -2.18 -10.74 -1.95
CA ASN A 222 -2.36 -9.56 -2.80
C ASN A 222 -3.22 -9.95 -4.03
N PRO A 223 -4.48 -9.48 -4.11
CA PRO A 223 -5.35 -9.78 -5.25
C PRO A 223 -4.89 -9.10 -6.55
N GLU A 224 -4.10 -8.02 -6.49
CA GLU A 224 -3.58 -7.33 -7.68
C GLU A 224 -2.55 -8.19 -8.41
N MET A 225 -1.64 -8.81 -7.64
CA MET A 225 -0.62 -9.72 -8.17
C MET A 225 -1.11 -11.17 -8.29
N GLY A 226 -2.27 -11.48 -7.71
CA GLY A 226 -2.82 -12.84 -7.64
C GLY A 226 -1.97 -13.81 -6.80
N CYS A 227 -1.05 -13.33 -5.98
CA CYS A 227 -0.09 -14.14 -5.22
C CYS A 227 -0.01 -13.73 -3.73
N TRP A 228 0.68 -14.55 -2.94
CA TRP A 228 0.98 -14.21 -1.54
C TRP A 228 2.24 -13.36 -1.51
N VAL A 229 2.14 -12.22 -0.83
CA VAL A 229 3.22 -11.25 -0.62
C VAL A 229 3.52 -11.11 0.86
N GLU A 230 4.70 -10.61 1.18
CA GLU A 230 5.13 -10.35 2.54
C GLU A 230 4.60 -8.99 3.03
N LEU A 231 4.22 -8.91 4.31
CA LEU A 231 3.66 -7.72 4.93
C LEU A 231 4.74 -6.64 5.08
N SER A 232 4.42 -5.41 4.67
CA SER A 232 5.21 -4.24 5.04
C SER A 232 4.99 -3.92 6.53
N LEU A 233 6.07 -3.87 7.31
CA LEU A 233 6.02 -3.41 8.70
C LEU A 233 5.81 -1.90 8.69
N GLN A 234 4.63 -1.45 9.06
CA GLN A 234 4.30 -0.04 9.27
C GLN A 234 4.20 0.27 10.75
N ASP A 235 4.49 1.53 11.09
CA ASP A 235 4.86 1.96 12.44
C ASP A 235 3.75 1.73 13.48
N TYR A 236 3.96 0.72 14.32
CA TYR A 236 3.15 0.52 15.52
C TYR A 236 3.58 1.52 16.59
N ASP A 237 2.68 2.41 16.96
CA ASP A 237 3.06 3.68 17.59
C ASP A 237 3.14 3.65 19.13
N THR A 238 3.33 2.47 19.74
CA THR A 238 2.99 2.29 21.16
C THR A 238 4.10 1.58 21.94
N PHE A 239 4.23 1.96 23.22
CA PHE A 239 5.30 1.57 24.15
C PHE A 239 5.42 0.05 24.25
N GLY A 240 6.63 -0.51 24.39
CA GLY A 240 6.81 -1.87 24.92
C GLY A 240 7.61 -2.81 24.03
N GLU A 241 6.98 -3.77 23.35
CA GLU A 241 7.68 -4.87 22.67
C GLU A 241 7.00 -5.27 21.37
N GLY A 242 7.73 -5.23 20.25
CA GLY A 242 7.28 -5.68 18.94
C GLY A 242 7.84 -7.05 18.60
N ILE A 243 6.97 -8.05 18.46
CA ILE A 243 7.35 -9.43 18.16
C ILE A 243 6.86 -9.81 16.76
N VAL A 244 7.77 -10.14 15.85
CA VAL A 244 7.45 -10.56 14.48
C VAL A 244 7.72 -12.05 14.33
N ILE A 245 6.66 -12.83 14.04
CA ILE A 245 6.77 -14.27 13.78
C ILE A 245 6.65 -14.50 12.28
N THR A 246 7.73 -14.96 11.66
CA THR A 246 7.85 -15.14 10.21
C THR A 246 8.58 -16.45 9.87
N ASN A 247 8.77 -16.72 8.58
CA ASN A 247 9.59 -17.83 8.11
C ASN A 247 11.07 -17.49 8.29
N HIS A 248 11.90 -18.49 8.57
CA HIS A 248 13.35 -18.25 8.74
C HIS A 248 14.02 -17.64 7.50
N SER A 249 13.51 -17.91 6.28
CA SER A 249 14.02 -17.30 5.05
C SER A 249 13.85 -15.78 5.01
N GLU A 250 12.76 -15.27 5.58
CA GLU A 250 12.40 -13.84 5.51
C GLU A 250 12.95 -13.05 6.69
N LEU A 251 13.57 -13.70 7.68
CA LEU A 251 14.07 -13.03 8.87
C LEU A 251 15.10 -11.95 8.52
N GLN A 252 15.97 -12.22 7.55
CA GLN A 252 16.93 -11.23 7.05
C GLN A 252 16.23 -10.05 6.35
N TYR A 253 15.14 -10.30 5.63
CA TYR A 253 14.33 -9.25 5.00
C TYR A 253 13.75 -8.31 6.06
N TYR A 254 13.09 -8.85 7.10
CA TYR A 254 12.52 -8.04 8.17
C TYR A 254 13.57 -7.34 9.04
N LEU A 255 14.71 -7.98 9.31
CA LEU A 255 15.83 -7.31 9.96
C LEU A 255 16.37 -6.15 9.12
N SER A 256 16.45 -6.30 7.80
CA SER A 256 16.96 -5.25 6.91
C SER A 256 15.93 -4.13 6.69
N LEU A 257 14.64 -4.47 6.70
CA LEU A 257 13.51 -3.54 6.64
C LEU A 257 13.50 -2.63 7.87
N LEU A 258 13.83 -3.14 9.06
CA LEU A 258 13.86 -2.30 10.27
C LEU A 258 15.22 -1.63 10.52
N ASN A 259 16.31 -2.11 9.90
CA ASN A 259 17.68 -1.57 10.05
C ASN A 259 18.19 -0.76 8.84
N GLN A 260 17.31 -0.14 8.05
CA GLN A 260 17.65 0.83 6.99
C GLN A 260 18.56 0.30 5.86
N GLN A 261 18.44 -0.96 5.41
CA GLN A 261 19.44 -1.54 4.48
C GLN A 261 18.89 -2.18 3.20
N LEU A 262 17.68 -1.86 2.73
CA LEU A 262 17.19 -2.39 1.45
C LEU A 262 17.09 -1.32 0.36
N PRO A 263 17.94 -1.37 -0.68
CA PRO A 263 17.76 -0.56 -1.87
C PRO A 263 16.67 -1.19 -2.75
N ILE A 264 15.57 -0.47 -2.98
CA ILE A 264 14.49 -0.97 -3.86
C ILE A 264 14.23 -0.05 -5.05
N GLU A 265 14.11 -0.70 -6.19
CA GLU A 265 14.35 -0.19 -7.52
C GLU A 265 13.13 -0.43 -8.42
N LEU A 266 12.74 0.63 -9.16
CA LEU A 266 12.03 0.55 -10.45
C LEU A 266 10.52 0.19 -10.47
N GLN A 267 9.71 0.81 -9.61
CA GLN A 267 8.24 0.75 -9.74
C GLN A 267 7.65 1.83 -10.65
N PHE A 268 8.27 3.01 -10.76
CA PHE A 268 7.74 4.10 -11.60
C PHE A 268 7.80 3.79 -13.10
N VAL A 269 8.74 2.95 -13.54
CA VAL A 269 8.92 2.64 -14.97
C VAL A 269 7.74 1.82 -15.51
N SER A 270 7.12 0.95 -14.70
CA SER A 270 5.97 0.15 -15.15
C SER A 270 4.72 1.00 -15.40
N LYS A 271 4.49 2.02 -14.56
CA LYS A 271 3.36 2.96 -14.67
C LYS A 271 3.65 4.23 -15.46
N LEU A 272 4.86 4.34 -16.02
CA LEU A 272 5.31 5.54 -16.72
C LEU A 272 4.41 5.91 -17.90
N ALA A 273 4.02 4.93 -18.72
CA ALA A 273 3.19 5.19 -19.89
C ALA A 273 1.81 5.75 -19.50
N ASP A 274 1.20 5.20 -18.45
CA ASP A 274 -0.12 5.65 -17.97
C ASP A 274 -0.05 7.07 -17.38
N ASN A 275 1.01 7.37 -16.63
CA ASN A 275 1.24 8.71 -16.08
C ASN A 275 1.55 9.74 -17.17
N LEU A 276 2.33 9.35 -18.19
CA LEU A 276 2.60 10.20 -19.34
C LEU A 276 1.31 10.50 -20.11
N ASN A 277 0.46 9.49 -20.35
CA ASN A 277 -0.85 9.69 -20.98
C ASN A 277 -1.72 10.67 -20.17
N ALA A 278 -1.68 10.62 -18.84
CA ALA A 278 -2.44 11.54 -18.00
C ALA A 278 -2.03 13.00 -18.21
N GLU A 279 -0.73 13.28 -18.27
CA GLU A 279 -0.19 14.62 -18.50
C GLU A 279 -0.46 15.13 -19.93
N ILE A 280 -0.50 14.23 -20.91
CA ILE A 280 -0.91 14.54 -22.29
C ILE A 280 -2.40 14.89 -22.34
N VAL A 281 -3.25 14.16 -21.60
CA VAL A 281 -4.69 14.44 -21.49
C VAL A 281 -4.95 15.77 -20.78
N LEU A 282 -4.10 16.13 -19.83
CA LEU A 282 -4.16 17.43 -19.15
C LEU A 282 -3.67 18.60 -20.02
N ASP A 283 -3.17 18.33 -21.23
CA ASP A 283 -2.48 19.29 -22.12
C ASP A 283 -1.24 19.96 -21.50
N THR A 284 -0.70 19.40 -20.40
CA THR A 284 0.58 19.80 -19.78
C THR A 284 1.75 19.46 -20.71
N LEU A 285 1.65 18.33 -21.41
CA LEU A 285 2.66 17.83 -22.32
C LEU A 285 2.12 17.78 -23.75
N ARG A 286 2.84 18.41 -24.67
CA ARG A 286 2.49 18.46 -26.10
C ARG A 286 3.61 17.97 -27.01
N ASN A 287 4.84 17.97 -26.53
CA ASN A 287 6.01 17.59 -27.30
C ASN A 287 7.03 16.78 -26.48
N ARG A 288 7.97 16.15 -27.19
CA ARG A 288 9.03 15.32 -26.58
C ARG A 288 9.90 16.12 -25.59
N ASP A 289 10.19 17.38 -25.87
CA ASP A 289 11.08 18.19 -25.03
C ASP A 289 10.44 18.50 -23.66
N GLU A 290 9.14 18.82 -23.65
CA GLU A 290 8.34 18.97 -22.44
C GLU A 290 8.27 17.65 -21.66
N ALA A 291 8.14 16.50 -22.34
CA ALA A 291 8.15 15.19 -21.68
C ALA A 291 9.51 14.87 -21.02
N ILE A 292 10.62 15.27 -21.65
CA ILE A 292 11.97 15.15 -21.06
C ILE A 292 12.10 16.03 -19.81
N GLN A 293 11.58 17.25 -19.88
CA GLN A 293 11.58 18.16 -18.73
C GLN A 293 10.72 17.61 -17.58
N TRP A 294 9.53 17.09 -17.88
CA TRP A 294 8.64 16.47 -16.90
C TRP A 294 9.29 15.26 -16.22
N LEU A 295 9.96 14.40 -16.99
CA LEU A 295 10.75 13.30 -16.42
C LEU A 295 11.82 13.80 -15.43
N GLY A 296 12.34 15.01 -15.63
CA GLY A 296 13.31 15.63 -14.71
C GLY A 296 12.73 16.00 -13.34
N TYR A 297 11.41 16.15 -13.22
CA TYR A 297 10.75 16.40 -11.92
C TYR A 297 10.40 15.11 -11.17
N THR A 298 10.63 13.94 -11.77
CA THR A 298 10.28 12.67 -11.15
C THR A 298 11.33 12.22 -10.14
N TYR A 299 10.90 11.51 -9.10
CA TYR A 299 11.80 10.85 -8.16
C TYR A 299 12.74 9.84 -8.85
N LEU A 300 12.28 9.21 -9.94
CA LEU A 300 13.09 8.31 -10.78
C LEU A 300 14.34 9.01 -11.33
N TYR A 301 14.24 10.27 -11.71
CA TYR A 301 15.37 11.04 -12.24
C TYR A 301 16.42 11.31 -11.15
N VAL A 302 15.99 11.78 -9.98
CA VAL A 302 16.86 12.02 -8.82
C VAL A 302 17.66 10.76 -8.47
N ARG A 303 17.00 9.61 -8.44
CA ARG A 303 17.65 8.32 -8.15
C ARG A 303 18.61 7.85 -9.25
N LYS A 304 18.27 8.08 -10.52
CA LYS A 304 19.16 7.75 -11.65
C LYS A 304 20.45 8.56 -11.66
N LEU A 305 20.40 9.82 -11.25
CA LEU A 305 21.60 10.65 -11.11
C LEU A 305 22.50 10.15 -9.99
N LYS A 306 21.93 9.78 -8.84
CA LYS A 306 22.71 9.30 -7.68
C LYS A 306 23.24 7.89 -7.82
N SER A 307 22.48 6.98 -8.44
CA SER A 307 22.83 5.55 -8.55
C SER A 307 22.67 5.04 -9.99
N PRO A 308 23.44 5.54 -10.98
CA PRO A 308 23.25 5.24 -12.39
C PRO A 308 23.41 3.74 -12.73
N VAL A 309 24.36 3.06 -12.09
CA VAL A 309 24.63 1.62 -12.29
C VAL A 309 23.40 0.78 -11.94
N LEU A 310 22.72 1.16 -10.86
CA LEU A 310 21.55 0.47 -10.33
C LEU A 310 20.38 0.50 -11.32
N TYR A 311 20.17 1.66 -11.94
CA TYR A 311 19.10 1.87 -12.91
C TYR A 311 19.46 1.46 -14.34
N ARG A 312 20.56 0.68 -14.51
CA ARG A 312 21.06 0.20 -15.80
C ARG A 312 21.21 1.33 -16.82
N VAL A 313 21.70 2.48 -16.36
CA VAL A 313 22.16 3.54 -17.26
C VAL A 313 23.44 3.01 -17.91
N GLY A 314 23.43 2.85 -19.24
CA GLY A 314 24.60 2.35 -19.97
C GLY A 314 25.80 3.27 -19.75
N THR A 315 27.00 2.69 -19.74
CA THR A 315 28.26 3.45 -19.63
C THR A 315 28.39 4.49 -20.74
N ASP A 316 27.78 4.22 -21.91
CA ASP A 316 27.76 5.11 -23.08
C ASP A 316 27.07 6.47 -22.81
N TYR A 317 26.26 6.57 -21.75
CA TYR A 317 25.59 7.81 -21.36
C TYR A 317 26.36 8.61 -20.29
N GLN A 318 27.43 8.04 -19.72
CA GLN A 318 28.12 8.65 -18.57
C GLN A 318 29.18 9.68 -18.97
N GLU A 319 29.73 9.61 -20.19
CA GLU A 319 30.83 10.49 -20.60
C GLU A 319 30.36 11.85 -21.16
N ASP A 320 29.16 11.92 -21.75
CA ASP A 320 28.65 13.13 -22.44
C ASP A 320 27.28 13.66 -21.93
N ASP A 321 26.63 12.99 -20.97
CA ASP A 321 25.26 13.32 -20.54
C ASP A 321 25.09 13.40 -19.01
N GLU A 322 25.76 14.39 -18.37
CA GLU A 322 25.66 14.66 -16.92
C GLU A 322 24.20 14.82 -16.45
N GLY A 323 23.31 15.32 -17.32
CA GLY A 323 21.90 15.57 -17.02
C GLY A 323 20.95 14.42 -17.38
N LEU A 324 21.45 13.28 -17.87
CA LEU A 324 20.67 12.15 -18.40
C LEU A 324 19.55 12.58 -19.37
N ILE A 325 19.80 13.62 -20.17
CA ILE A 325 18.86 14.18 -21.15
C ILE A 325 18.56 13.15 -22.22
N GLN A 326 19.58 12.54 -22.81
CA GLN A 326 19.42 11.53 -23.87
C GLN A 326 18.68 10.31 -23.33
N LYS A 327 19.07 9.83 -22.14
CA LYS A 327 18.40 8.70 -21.51
C LYS A 327 16.93 8.98 -21.21
N ARG A 328 16.59 10.18 -20.75
CA ARG A 328 15.19 10.60 -20.57
C ARG A 328 14.44 10.67 -21.89
N ALA A 329 15.10 11.14 -22.94
CA ALA A 329 14.52 11.21 -24.27
C ALA A 329 14.16 9.81 -24.82
N ASP A 330 15.03 8.83 -24.63
CA ASP A 330 14.78 7.43 -25.05
C ASP A 330 13.62 6.80 -24.27
N ILE A 331 13.54 7.09 -22.97
CA ILE A 331 12.47 6.60 -22.09
C ILE A 331 11.13 7.23 -22.47
N ALA A 332 11.10 8.55 -22.66
CA ALA A 332 9.92 9.29 -23.10
C ALA A 332 9.46 8.77 -24.47
N HIS A 333 10.38 8.63 -25.42
CA HIS A 333 10.07 8.10 -26.74
C HIS A 333 9.49 6.68 -26.68
N SER A 334 10.10 5.79 -25.91
CA SER A 334 9.60 4.42 -25.73
C SER A 334 8.17 4.39 -25.16
N ALA A 335 7.88 5.25 -24.18
CA ALA A 335 6.54 5.37 -23.61
C ALA A 335 5.52 5.95 -24.61
N VAL A 336 5.87 7.00 -25.36
CA VAL A 336 5.02 7.60 -26.40
C VAL A 336 4.70 6.58 -27.50
N VAL A 337 5.70 5.85 -28.00
CA VAL A 337 5.50 4.80 -29.01
C VAL A 337 4.57 3.70 -28.51
N LEU A 338 4.66 3.35 -27.23
CA LEU A 338 3.78 2.37 -26.62
C LEU A 338 2.34 2.87 -26.50
N LEU A 339 2.14 4.14 -26.12
CA LEU A 339 0.81 4.78 -26.11
C LEU A 339 0.20 4.91 -27.52
N GLU A 340 1.02 5.19 -28.53
CA GLU A 340 0.59 5.23 -29.94
C GLU A 340 0.13 3.85 -30.41
N LYS A 341 0.89 2.78 -30.08
CA LYS A 341 0.49 1.39 -30.36
C LYS A 341 -0.84 1.02 -29.71
N CYS A 342 -1.07 1.48 -28.47
CA CYS A 342 -2.33 1.30 -27.77
C CYS A 342 -3.47 2.22 -28.26
N GLN A 343 -3.22 3.06 -29.29
CA GLN A 343 -4.19 4.01 -29.86
C GLN A 343 -4.74 5.04 -28.86
N LEU A 344 -3.95 5.39 -27.83
CA LEU A 344 -4.32 6.35 -26.79
C LEU A 344 -3.97 7.79 -27.17
N ILE A 345 -2.90 7.94 -27.96
CA ILE A 345 -2.41 9.23 -28.44
C ILE A 345 -2.16 9.15 -29.95
N LYS A 346 -2.14 10.32 -30.60
CA LYS A 346 -1.64 10.48 -31.96
C LYS A 346 -0.26 11.13 -31.88
N TYR A 347 0.76 10.49 -32.43
CA TYR A 347 2.14 10.98 -32.40
C TYR A 347 2.60 11.41 -33.80
N GLU A 348 3.10 12.64 -33.90
CA GLU A 348 3.67 13.19 -35.12
C GLU A 348 5.19 13.15 -35.06
N TRP A 349 5.78 12.13 -35.70
CA TRP A 349 7.20 11.82 -35.66
C TRP A 349 8.10 12.94 -36.18
N SER A 350 7.63 13.73 -37.16
CA SER A 350 8.38 14.84 -37.77
C SER A 350 8.50 16.06 -36.86
N ALA A 351 7.45 16.37 -36.10
CA ALA A 351 7.40 17.52 -35.21
C ALA A 351 7.73 17.16 -33.76
N GLY A 352 7.70 15.86 -33.39
CA GLY A 352 7.84 15.41 -32.02
C GLY A 352 6.63 15.74 -31.14
N CYS A 353 5.50 16.14 -31.75
CA CYS A 353 4.28 16.54 -31.09
C CYS A 353 3.34 15.35 -30.89
N PHE A 354 2.58 15.35 -29.80
CA PHE A 354 1.56 14.35 -29.55
C PHE A 354 0.26 15.01 -29.07
N THR A 355 -0.87 14.43 -29.47
CA THR A 355 -2.21 14.89 -29.10
C THR A 355 -3.01 13.74 -28.48
N SER A 356 -3.77 14.02 -27.43
CA SER A 356 -4.66 13.03 -26.80
C SER A 356 -5.82 12.63 -27.73
N ILE A 357 -6.19 11.35 -27.69
CA ILE A 357 -7.38 10.82 -28.35
C ILE A 357 -8.46 10.60 -27.27
N GLY A 358 -9.74 10.57 -27.65
CA GLY A 358 -10.84 10.31 -26.70
C GLY A 358 -10.68 9.04 -25.87
N LEU A 359 -10.03 7.99 -26.40
CA LEU A 359 -9.67 6.79 -25.62
C LEU A 359 -8.62 7.10 -24.55
N GLY A 360 -7.59 7.88 -24.87
CA GLY A 360 -6.58 8.33 -23.90
C GLY A 360 -7.21 9.12 -22.75
N GLN A 361 -8.21 9.97 -23.03
CA GLN A 361 -8.97 10.70 -22.01
C GLN A 361 -9.72 9.75 -21.07
N ILE A 362 -10.40 8.73 -21.62
CA ILE A 362 -11.10 7.72 -20.81
C ILE A 362 -10.11 6.96 -19.93
N VAL A 363 -8.99 6.49 -20.49
CA VAL A 363 -7.94 5.77 -19.73
C VAL A 363 -7.42 6.61 -18.57
N SER A 364 -7.13 7.89 -18.80
CA SER A 364 -6.67 8.82 -17.77
C SER A 364 -7.72 9.06 -16.68
N HIS A 365 -8.96 9.40 -17.07
CA HIS A 365 -10.02 9.79 -16.13
C HIS A 365 -10.52 8.65 -15.23
N TYR A 366 -10.42 7.41 -15.71
CA TYR A 366 -10.87 6.21 -14.99
C TYR A 366 -9.71 5.41 -14.37
N TYR A 367 -8.47 5.88 -14.52
CA TYR A 367 -7.28 5.23 -13.93
C TYR A 367 -7.10 3.77 -14.41
N VAL A 368 -7.36 3.55 -15.71
CA VAL A 368 -7.21 2.25 -16.37
C VAL A 368 -5.80 2.15 -16.97
N THR A 369 -5.21 0.96 -17.02
CA THR A 369 -3.89 0.77 -17.65
C THR A 369 -4.01 0.71 -19.18
N HIS A 370 -2.98 1.18 -19.88
CA HIS A 370 -2.88 1.08 -21.34
C HIS A 370 -2.98 -0.37 -21.84
N ASN A 371 -2.43 -1.34 -21.10
CA ASN A 371 -2.48 -2.76 -21.45
C ASN A 371 -3.92 -3.30 -21.43
N SER A 372 -4.71 -2.96 -20.40
CA SER A 372 -6.10 -3.40 -20.31
C SER A 372 -6.96 -2.89 -21.49
N MET A 373 -6.65 -1.71 -22.03
CA MET A 373 -7.34 -1.21 -23.23
C MET A 373 -6.86 -1.88 -24.51
N MET A 374 -5.55 -2.17 -24.62
CA MET A 374 -4.99 -2.88 -25.77
C MET A 374 -5.66 -4.26 -25.94
N GLU A 375 -5.76 -5.04 -24.86
CA GLU A 375 -6.42 -6.35 -24.86
C GLU A 375 -7.89 -6.24 -25.30
N LYS A 376 -8.64 -5.24 -24.80
CA LYS A 376 -10.04 -5.03 -25.20
C LYS A 376 -10.19 -4.65 -26.67
N VAL A 377 -9.30 -3.82 -27.22
CA VAL A 377 -9.35 -3.40 -28.63
C VAL A 377 -8.98 -4.57 -29.56
N GLU A 378 -7.99 -5.38 -29.18
CA GLU A 378 -7.61 -6.60 -29.91
C GLU A 378 -8.72 -7.66 -29.84
N LEU A 379 -9.27 -7.92 -28.66
CA LEU A 379 -10.41 -8.83 -28.48
C LEU A 379 -11.63 -8.37 -29.26
N ALA A 380 -11.94 -7.06 -29.31
CA ALA A 380 -13.05 -6.53 -30.10
C ALA A 380 -12.83 -6.68 -31.62
N LYS A 381 -11.58 -6.64 -32.10
CA LYS A 381 -11.23 -6.93 -33.50
C LYS A 381 -11.38 -8.42 -33.81
N LEU A 382 -10.94 -9.29 -32.90
CA LEU A 382 -11.03 -10.75 -33.02
C LEU A 382 -12.48 -11.24 -32.93
N LEU A 383 -13.29 -10.69 -32.01
CA LEU A 383 -14.72 -11.03 -31.87
C LEU A 383 -15.55 -10.67 -33.10
N LYS A 384 -15.14 -9.66 -33.88
CA LYS A 384 -15.77 -9.34 -35.18
C LYS A 384 -15.43 -10.37 -36.27
N GLN A 385 -14.40 -11.19 -36.07
CA GLN A 385 -13.92 -12.19 -37.04
C GLN A 385 -14.34 -13.63 -36.69
N VAL A 386 -14.82 -13.90 -35.47
CA VAL A 386 -15.18 -15.25 -35.03
C VAL A 386 -16.71 -15.46 -35.09
N PRO A 387 -17.21 -16.45 -35.85
CA PRO A 387 -18.65 -16.69 -36.03
C PRO A 387 -19.34 -17.47 -34.87
N ILE A 388 -18.63 -17.82 -33.79
CA ILE A 388 -19.16 -18.64 -32.68
C ILE A 388 -18.88 -17.93 -31.35
N PRO A 389 -19.86 -17.81 -30.44
CA PRO A 389 -19.65 -17.23 -29.12
C PRO A 389 -18.74 -18.12 -28.27
N VAL A 390 -17.63 -17.56 -27.80
CA VAL A 390 -16.74 -18.22 -26.84
C VAL A 390 -17.43 -18.20 -25.47
N LYS A 391 -17.88 -19.37 -25.02
CA LYS A 391 -18.20 -19.59 -23.60
C LYS A 391 -16.89 -19.97 -22.93
N GLU A 392 -16.35 -19.05 -22.14
CA GLU A 392 -15.09 -19.24 -21.41
C GLU A 392 -15.15 -20.52 -20.55
N SER A 393 -14.04 -21.26 -20.52
CA SER A 393 -13.89 -22.46 -19.70
C SER A 393 -13.62 -22.07 -18.24
N ILE A 394 -13.99 -22.91 -17.27
CA ILE A 394 -13.76 -22.68 -15.83
C ILE A 394 -12.25 -22.56 -15.48
N GLU A 395 -11.37 -23.03 -16.37
CA GLU A 395 -9.91 -22.94 -16.22
C GLU A 395 -9.35 -21.57 -16.64
N GLU A 396 -10.12 -20.73 -17.33
CA GLU A 396 -9.69 -19.39 -17.73
C GLU A 396 -9.87 -18.39 -16.57
N PRO A 397 -8.88 -17.51 -16.30
CA PRO A 397 -8.99 -16.50 -15.25
C PRO A 397 -10.23 -15.61 -15.38
N ALA A 398 -10.72 -15.39 -16.61
CA ALA A 398 -11.91 -14.60 -16.90
C ALA A 398 -13.21 -15.22 -16.33
N ALA A 399 -13.33 -16.55 -16.32
CA ALA A 399 -14.50 -17.25 -15.77
C ALA A 399 -14.61 -17.11 -14.25
N LYS A 400 -13.46 -16.98 -13.55
CA LYS A 400 -13.37 -16.78 -12.10
C LYS A 400 -14.02 -15.46 -11.67
N ILE A 401 -13.94 -14.41 -12.49
CA ILE A 401 -14.46 -13.07 -12.22
C ILE A 401 -16.00 -13.06 -12.12
N ASN A 402 -16.69 -13.97 -12.82
CA ASN A 402 -18.15 -13.97 -12.99
C ASN A 402 -18.92 -14.87 -11.99
N SER A 403 -18.27 -15.45 -11.00
CA SER A 403 -18.88 -16.47 -10.13
C SER A 403 -18.98 -16.06 -8.65
N LYS A 404 -19.98 -16.60 -7.94
CA LYS A 404 -20.16 -16.40 -6.50
C LYS A 404 -19.27 -17.40 -5.76
N LEU A 405 -18.28 -16.90 -5.03
CA LEU A 405 -17.15 -17.73 -4.59
C LEU A 405 -17.03 -17.85 -3.06
N ASP A 406 -16.75 -19.06 -2.59
CA ASP A 406 -16.42 -19.37 -1.20
C ASP A 406 -14.92 -19.65 -1.05
N GLY A 407 -14.18 -18.72 -0.45
CA GLY A 407 -12.73 -18.86 -0.20
C GLY A 407 -12.08 -17.51 0.09
N LEU A 408 -11.06 -17.45 0.96
CA LEU A 408 -10.43 -16.17 1.35
C LEU A 408 -9.85 -15.44 0.12
N VAL A 409 -9.08 -16.17 -0.69
CA VAL A 409 -8.47 -15.69 -1.94
C VAL A 409 -9.55 -15.22 -2.91
N LEU A 410 -10.59 -16.04 -3.10
CA LEU A 410 -11.65 -15.77 -4.06
C LEU A 410 -12.51 -14.56 -3.67
N VAL A 411 -12.77 -14.37 -2.37
CA VAL A 411 -13.47 -13.19 -1.85
C VAL A 411 -12.60 -11.95 -1.97
N ALA A 412 -11.29 -12.05 -1.73
CA ALA A 412 -10.36 -10.94 -1.92
C ALA A 412 -10.29 -10.53 -3.40
N ASP A 413 -10.18 -11.50 -4.31
CA ASP A 413 -10.23 -11.29 -5.76
C ASP A 413 -11.55 -10.64 -6.17
N MET A 414 -12.68 -11.14 -5.69
CA MET A 414 -14.00 -10.58 -6.01
C MET A 414 -14.15 -9.15 -5.50
N VAL A 415 -13.70 -8.84 -4.28
CA VAL A 415 -13.74 -7.48 -3.73
C VAL A 415 -12.86 -6.54 -4.56
N PHE A 416 -11.66 -6.99 -4.94
CA PHE A 416 -10.76 -6.23 -5.81
C PHE A 416 -11.38 -5.98 -7.20
N VAL A 417 -11.95 -7.01 -7.82
CA VAL A 417 -12.71 -6.91 -9.07
C VAL A 417 -13.85 -5.92 -8.92
N GLN A 418 -14.69 -6.05 -7.88
CA GLN A 418 -15.83 -5.15 -7.66
C GLN A 418 -15.40 -3.69 -7.50
N GLN A 419 -14.33 -3.44 -6.73
CA GLN A 419 -13.75 -2.10 -6.58
C GLN A 419 -13.19 -1.56 -7.90
N SER A 420 -12.65 -2.43 -8.75
CA SER A 420 -12.11 -2.07 -10.06
C SER A 420 -13.19 -1.85 -11.11
N THR A 421 -14.27 -2.66 -11.11
CA THR A 421 -15.39 -2.56 -12.06
C THR A 421 -16.22 -1.29 -11.94
N GLY A 422 -16.14 -0.60 -10.80
CA GLY A 422 -16.81 0.68 -10.61
C GLY A 422 -16.14 1.85 -11.34
N ARG A 423 -14.88 1.68 -11.75
CA ARG A 423 -14.14 2.60 -12.63
C ARG A 423 -14.21 2.06 -14.05
#